data_AF-A0A538JLI6-F1
#
_entry.id   AF-A0A538JLI6-F1
#
_cell.length_a   1.000
_cell.length_b   1.000
_cell.length_c   1.000
_cell.angle_alpha   90.00
_cell.angle_beta   90.00
_cell.angle_gamma   90.00
#
_symmetry.space_group_name_H-M   'P 1'
#
loop_
_entity.id
_entity.type
_entity.pdbx_description
1 polymer ?
#
loop_
_entity_poly.entity_id
_entity_poly.type
_entity_poly.pdbx_seq_one_letter_code
_entity_poly.pdbx_strand_id
1 'polypeptide(L)'
;MEFRHVLSRRRMVRNNAPKHVDDGAALMLILLAATDEGLAAGVYGFGVEDQEQVRELLGIPSDVAVLAGITIGVQADDSGWSALAGRRPRPRRPLDELVRWERWGS
;
A
#
# COMPACT_ATOMS: atom_id res chain seq x y z
N MET A 1 48.28 6.02 -15.66
CA MET A 1 46.99 6.73 -15.49
C MET A 1 46.22 6.02 -14.39
N GLU A 2 46.11 6.65 -13.22
CA GLU A 2 45.51 6.05 -12.02
C GLU A 2 43.98 5.92 -12.15
N PHE A 3 43.47 4.71 -11.89
CA PHE A 3 42.05 4.31 -11.95
C PHE A 3 41.10 5.16 -11.10
N ARG A 4 41.64 6.00 -10.20
CA ARG A 4 40.90 6.87 -9.29
C ARG A 4 40.18 8.04 -9.97
N HIS A 5 40.52 8.38 -11.22
CA HIS A 5 39.92 9.55 -11.88
C HIS A 5 38.57 9.26 -12.57
N VAL A 6 38.23 7.99 -12.81
CA VAL A 6 36.99 7.59 -13.52
C VAL A 6 35.76 7.58 -12.61
N LEU A 7 35.93 7.47 -11.29
CA LEU A 7 34.83 7.38 -10.34
C LEU A 7 34.31 8.74 -9.82
N SER A 8 34.98 9.86 -10.10
CA SER A 8 34.60 11.18 -9.56
C SER A 8 33.48 11.90 -10.32
N ARG A 9 33.05 11.40 -11.49
CA ARG A 9 32.14 12.13 -12.39
C ARG A 9 30.74 11.54 -12.58
N ARG A 10 30.40 10.44 -11.93
CA ARG A 10 29.01 9.96 -11.92
C ARG A 10 28.33 10.45 -10.65
N ARG A 11 27.76 11.65 -10.70
CA ARG A 11 26.68 12.03 -9.78
C ARG A 11 25.53 11.08 -10.08
N MET A 12 25.46 9.98 -9.34
CA MET A 12 24.32 9.09 -9.32
C MET A 12 23.15 9.92 -8.81
N VAL A 13 22.32 10.41 -9.73
CA VAL A 13 21.01 10.93 -9.38
C VAL A 13 20.22 9.71 -8.91
N ARG A 14 20.31 9.40 -7.62
CA ARG A 14 19.38 8.47 -6.97
C ARG A 14 18.02 9.11 -7.10
N ASN A 15 17.21 8.58 -8.01
CA ASN A 15 15.79 8.89 -8.02
C ASN A 15 15.22 8.27 -6.74
N ASN A 16 15.18 9.08 -5.69
CA ASN A 16 14.89 8.66 -4.31
C ASN A 16 13.38 8.52 -4.08
N ALA A 17 12.60 8.24 -5.12
CA ALA A 17 11.19 7.90 -4.97
C ALA A 17 11.12 6.69 -4.02
N PRO A 18 10.50 6.84 -2.84
CA PRO A 18 10.45 5.76 -1.87
C PRO A 18 9.78 4.54 -2.50
N LYS A 19 10.45 3.39 -2.39
CA LYS A 19 9.95 2.12 -2.90
C LYS A 19 9.11 1.48 -1.82
N HIS A 20 7.80 1.60 -1.93
CA HIS A 20 6.81 1.16 -0.95
C HIS A 20 6.43 -0.33 -1.03
N VAL A 21 7.28 -1.16 -1.64
CA VAL A 21 6.98 -2.59 -1.83
C VAL A 21 6.92 -3.30 -0.49
N ASP A 22 7.89 -3.02 0.38
CA ASP A 22 7.97 -3.63 1.72
C ASP A 22 6.79 -3.19 2.60
N ASP A 23 6.41 -1.91 2.51
CA ASP A 23 5.25 -1.38 3.22
C ASP A 23 3.96 -2.09 2.80
N GLY A 24 3.77 -2.30 1.49
CA GLY A 24 2.63 -3.06 0.96
C GLY A 24 2.59 -4.51 1.44
N ALA A 25 3.75 -5.18 1.50
CA ALA A 25 3.86 -6.52 2.05
C ALA A 25 3.52 -6.55 3.55
N ALA A 26 3.99 -5.57 4.32
CA ALA A 26 3.68 -5.43 5.74
C ALA A 26 2.18 -5.20 5.98
N LEU A 27 1.54 -4.31 5.21
CA LEU A 27 0.09 -4.08 5.27
C LEU A 27 -0.67 -5.39 5.01
N MET A 28 -0.29 -6.16 3.98
CA MET A 28 -0.91 -7.45 3.68
C MET A 28 -0.78 -8.44 4.85
N LEU A 29 0.39 -8.55 5.46
CA LEU A 29 0.61 -9.45 6.59
C LEU A 29 -0.25 -9.07 7.81
N ILE A 30 -0.39 -7.78 8.10
CA ILE A 30 -1.26 -7.30 9.19
C ILE A 30 -2.73 -7.70 8.93
N LEU A 31 -3.22 -7.50 7.70
CA LEU A 31 -4.59 -7.86 7.33
C LEU A 31 -4.84 -9.37 7.41
N LEU A 32 -3.88 -10.18 6.97
CA LEU A 32 -3.95 -11.65 7.03
C LEU A 32 -3.97 -12.12 8.49
N ALA A 33 -3.08 -11.59 9.34
CA ALA A 33 -3.04 -11.93 10.76
C ALA A 33 -4.36 -11.55 11.47
N ALA A 34 -4.90 -10.36 11.21
CA ALA A 34 -6.18 -9.95 11.79
C ALA A 34 -7.32 -10.90 11.37
N THR A 35 -7.34 -11.32 10.09
CA THR A 35 -8.36 -12.25 9.58
C THR A 35 -8.21 -13.65 10.17
N ASP A 36 -6.97 -14.11 10.38
CA ASP A 36 -6.68 -15.41 11.00
C ASP A 36 -7.14 -15.46 12.46
N GLU A 37 -7.00 -14.34 13.19
CA GLU A 37 -7.51 -14.15 14.55
C GLU A 37 -9.05 -13.95 14.61
N GLY A 38 -9.75 -14.09 13.48
CA GLY A 38 -11.20 -13.93 13.40
C GLY A 38 -11.71 -12.49 13.47
N LEU A 39 -10.84 -11.50 13.27
CA LEU A 39 -11.20 -10.09 13.21
C LEU A 39 -11.56 -9.65 11.79
N ALA A 40 -12.39 -8.61 11.69
CA ALA A 40 -12.60 -7.88 10.45
C ALA A 40 -11.50 -6.83 10.29
N ALA A 41 -10.96 -6.71 9.07
CA ALA A 41 -9.95 -5.71 8.75
C ALA A 41 -10.14 -5.12 7.36
N GLY A 42 -9.69 -3.87 7.18
CA GLY A 42 -9.75 -3.16 5.92
C GLY A 42 -8.57 -2.20 5.76
N VAL A 43 -8.10 -2.04 4.53
CA VAL A 43 -7.08 -1.05 4.16
C VAL A 43 -7.67 0.00 3.24
N TYR A 44 -7.30 1.26 3.43
CA TYR A 44 -7.72 2.36 2.58
C TYR A 44 -6.59 3.37 2.39
N GLY A 45 -6.57 4.02 1.22
CA GLY A 45 -5.66 5.12 0.93
C GLY A 45 -6.25 6.45 1.37
N PHE A 46 -5.37 7.42 1.61
CA PHE A 46 -5.73 8.82 1.89
C PHE A 46 -5.61 9.65 0.61
N GLY A 47 -6.53 10.59 0.41
CA GLY A 47 -6.36 11.65 -0.59
C GLY A 47 -5.18 12.56 -0.22
N VAL A 48 -4.67 13.34 -1.17
CA VAL A 48 -3.50 14.21 -0.95
C VAL A 48 -3.74 15.21 0.19
N GLU A 49 -4.93 15.81 0.24
CA GLU A 49 -5.31 16.76 1.30
C GLU A 49 -5.45 16.07 2.67
N ASP A 50 -6.01 14.85 2.69
CA ASP A 50 -6.18 14.07 3.93
C ASP A 50 -4.83 13.64 4.52
N GLN A 51 -3.83 13.35 3.68
CA GLN A 51 -2.50 12.95 4.14
C GLN A 51 -1.82 14.04 4.99
N GLU A 52 -1.99 15.30 4.60
CA GLU A 52 -1.40 16.42 5.35
C GLU A 52 -2.14 16.64 6.68
N GLN A 53 -3.47 16.51 6.69
CA GLN A 53 -4.26 16.58 7.92
C GLN A 53 -3.91 15.46 8.90
N VAL A 54 -3.76 14.22 8.40
CA VAL A 54 -3.33 13.07 9.22
C VAL A 54 -1.92 13.30 9.77
N ARG A 55 -1.03 13.85 8.94
CA ARG A 55 0.34 14.19 9.35
C ARG A 55 0.35 15.18 10.50
N GLU A 56 -0.36 16.29 10.35
CA GLU A 56 -0.47 17.33 11.38
C GLU A 56 -1.10 16.77 12.66
N LEU A 57 -2.23 16.07 12.53
CA LEU A 57 -2.99 15.53 13.65
C LEU A 57 -2.18 14.54 14.49
N LEU A 58 -1.42 13.65 13.84
CA LEU A 58 -0.65 12.60 14.50
C LEU A 58 0.82 12.98 14.76
N GLY A 59 1.24 14.19 14.39
CA GLY A 59 2.61 14.67 14.54
C GLY A 59 3.62 13.86 13.72
N ILE A 60 3.24 13.39 12.53
CA ILE A 60 4.11 12.57 11.66
C ILE A 60 5.17 13.48 11.02
N PRO A 61 6.48 13.18 11.16
CA PRO A 61 7.54 13.96 10.54
C PRO A 61 7.41 14.04 9.01
N SER A 62 7.83 15.16 8.40
CA SER A 62 7.68 15.40 6.96
C SER A 62 8.48 14.44 6.07
N ASP A 63 9.51 13.79 6.63
CA ASP A 63 10.33 12.77 5.97
C ASP A 63 9.76 11.35 6.12
N VAL A 64 8.65 11.18 6.85
CA VAL A 64 7.93 9.90 6.96
C VAL A 64 6.73 9.91 6.01
N ALA A 65 6.67 8.89 5.15
CA ALA A 65 5.56 8.70 4.22
C ALA A 65 4.33 8.13 4.93
N VAL A 66 3.15 8.67 4.62
CA VAL A 66 1.85 8.14 5.03
C VAL A 66 1.28 7.35 3.86
N LEU A 67 1.25 6.01 3.97
CA LEU A 67 0.83 5.15 2.85
C LEU A 67 -0.68 4.85 2.86
N ALA A 68 -1.18 4.33 3.97
CA ALA A 68 -2.53 3.81 4.07
C ALA A 68 -2.98 3.76 5.53
N GLY A 69 -4.29 3.80 5.75
CA GLY A 69 -4.92 3.46 7.02
C GLY A 69 -5.34 1.98 7.03
N ILE A 70 -5.23 1.33 8.18
CA ILE A 70 -5.82 0.02 8.44
C ILE A 70 -6.86 0.17 9.56
N THR A 71 -8.06 -0.34 9.33
CA THR A 71 -9.05 -0.58 10.40
C THR A 71 -9.04 -2.04 10.80
N ILE A 72 -9.15 -2.32 12.10
CA ILE A 72 -9.24 -3.67 12.67
C ILE A 72 -10.32 -3.62 13.76
N GLY A 73 -11.19 -4.63 13.79
CA GLY A 73 -12.19 -4.73 14.84
C GLY A 73 -13.00 -6.02 14.78
N VAL A 74 -13.88 -6.19 15.77
CA VAL A 74 -14.86 -7.27 15.77
C VAL A 74 -15.93 -6.97 14.72
N GLN A 75 -16.32 -7.98 13.95
CA GLN A 75 -17.37 -7.82 12.96
C GLN A 75 -18.69 -7.45 13.65
N ALA A 76 -19.30 -6.35 13.22
CA ALA A 76 -20.63 -5.93 13.69
C ALA A 76 -21.73 -6.83 13.10
N ASP A 77 -22.92 -6.80 13.71
CA ASP A 77 -24.11 -7.38 13.11
C ASP A 77 -24.46 -6.61 11.82
N ASP A 78 -24.63 -7.35 10.72
CA ASP A 78 -24.82 -6.82 9.37
C ASP A 78 -26.29 -6.44 9.09
N SER A 79 -27.19 -6.53 10.07
CA SER A 79 -28.63 -6.27 9.94
C SER A 79 -28.99 -4.82 9.52
N GLY A 80 -28.08 -3.86 9.69
CA GLY A 80 -28.25 -2.43 9.33
C GLY A 80 -27.49 -1.96 8.08
N TRP A 81 -27.05 -2.88 7.21
CA TRP A 81 -26.11 -2.59 6.13
C TRP A 81 -26.67 -1.69 5.01
N SER A 82 -25.79 -0.85 4.42
CA SER A 82 -26.06 -0.08 3.20
C SER A 82 -25.01 -0.33 2.12
N ALA A 83 -25.39 -0.15 0.84
CA ALA A 83 -24.51 -0.33 -0.33
C ALA A 83 -23.20 0.47 -0.28
N LEU A 84 -23.15 1.54 0.51
CA LEU A 84 -21.96 2.37 0.71
C LEU A 84 -20.85 1.65 1.50
N ALA A 85 -21.18 0.63 2.28
CA ALA A 85 -20.21 -0.14 3.05
C ALA A 85 -19.41 -1.15 2.19
N GLY A 86 -19.56 -1.14 0.85
CA GLY A 86 -18.58 -1.72 -0.09
C GLY A 86 -18.35 -3.23 0.02
N ARG A 87 -19.15 -3.95 0.80
CA ARG A 87 -18.89 -5.34 1.19
C ARG A 87 -19.17 -6.36 0.08
N ARG A 88 -19.87 -5.97 -1.00
CA ARG A 88 -20.07 -6.88 -2.12
C ARG A 88 -18.71 -7.18 -2.74
N PRO A 89 -18.24 -8.45 -2.71
CA PRO A 89 -16.96 -8.79 -3.32
C PRO A 89 -16.98 -8.33 -4.76
N ARG A 90 -16.09 -7.41 -5.12
CA ARG A 90 -15.90 -7.07 -6.52
C ARG A 90 -15.28 -8.29 -7.18
N PRO A 91 -15.89 -8.86 -8.23
CA PRO A 91 -15.30 -9.99 -8.92
C PRO A 91 -13.89 -9.61 -9.36
N ARG A 92 -12.93 -10.50 -9.07
CA ARG A 92 -11.59 -10.35 -9.62
C ARG A 92 -11.66 -10.61 -11.11
N ARG A 93 -10.77 -9.95 -11.87
CA ARG A 93 -10.61 -10.27 -13.29
C ARG A 93 -10.20 -11.75 -13.43
N PRO A 94 -10.69 -12.45 -14.47
CA PRO A 94 -10.22 -13.79 -14.81
C PRO A 94 -8.69 -13.87 -14.90
N LEU A 95 -8.12 -15.02 -14.53
CA LEU A 95 -6.67 -15.20 -14.45
C LEU A 95 -6.00 -15.05 -15.82
N ASP A 96 -6.63 -15.55 -16.86
CA ASP A 96 -6.20 -15.48 -18.27
C ASP A 96 -6.21 -14.05 -18.83
N GLU A 97 -6.97 -13.14 -18.23
CA GLU A 97 -6.89 -11.71 -18.58
C GLU A 97 -5.70 -10.98 -17.91
N LEU A 98 -5.28 -11.45 -16.73
CA LEU A 98 -4.29 -10.80 -15.88
C LEU A 98 -2.87 -11.37 -16.08
N VAL A 99 -2.75 -12.69 -16.11
CA VAL A 99 -1.48 -13.42 -16.20
C VAL A 99 -1.04 -13.46 -17.66
N ARG A 100 0.22 -13.07 -17.89
CA ARG A 100 0.88 -13.17 -19.19
C ARG A 100 2.06 -14.11 -19.04
N TRP A 101 2.15 -15.09 -19.93
CA TRP A 101 3.24 -16.07 -19.95
C TRP A 101 4.32 -15.57 -20.90
N GLU A 102 5.59 -15.73 -20.51
CA GLU A 102 6.79 -15.36 -21.27
C GLU A 102 6.97 -13.86 -21.55
N ARG A 103 5.93 -13.14 -22.01
CA ARG A 103 6.03 -11.75 -22.46
C ARG A 103 4.73 -10.97 -22.27
N TRP A 104 4.86 -9.66 -22.16
CA TRP A 104 3.71 -8.74 -22.10
C TRP A 104 2.90 -8.77 -23.40
N GLY A 105 1.56 -8.86 -23.29
CA GLY A 105 0.65 -8.84 -24.44
C GLY A 105 0.49 -10.16 -25.21
N SER A 106 1.05 -11.27 -24.70
CA SER A 106 0.71 -12.63 -25.14
C SER A 106 -0.74 -12.97 -24.83
#